data_AF-A0A953D251-F1
#
_entry.id   AF-A0A953D251-F1
#
_cell.length_a   1.000
_cell.length_b   1.000
_cell.length_c   1.000
_cell.angle_alpha   90.00
_cell.angle_beta   90.00
_cell.angle_gamma   90.00
#
_symmetry.space_group_name_H-M   'P 1'
#
loop_
_entity.id
_entity.type
_entity.pdbx_description
1 polymer ?
#
loop_
_entity_poly.entity_id
_entity_poly.type
_entity_poly.pdbx_seq_one_letter_code
_entity_poly.pdbx_strand_id
1 'polypeptide(L)' 'MMWSSWQAFIDMGGSGPFVWGSYGLSVVLLVVEVILLKKRAAALRTRLARRRPGKEIAA' A
#
# COMPACT_ATOMS: atom_id res chain seq x y z
N MET A 1 32.60 20.93 2.57
CA MET A 1 31.89 20.74 3.86
C MET A 1 30.54 21.47 3.85
N MET A 2 29.67 21.25 2.87
CA MET A 2 28.37 21.95 2.75
C MET A 2 27.16 21.01 2.69
N TRP A 3 27.34 19.74 3.09
CA TRP A 3 26.28 18.73 3.18
C TRP A 3 26.07 18.29 4.63
N SER A 4 25.94 19.27 5.53
CA SER A 4 25.97 19.02 6.97
C SER A 4 24.60 18.75 7.59
N SER A 5 23.52 18.77 6.81
CA SER A 5 22.19 18.74 7.40
C SER A 5 21.17 17.99 6.55
N TRP A 6 20.68 16.88 7.11
CA TRP A 6 19.46 16.19 6.71
C TRP A 6 18.29 17.17 6.50
N GLN A 7 18.23 18.23 7.33
CA GLN A 7 17.32 19.36 7.15
C GLN A 7 17.40 20.00 5.76
N ALA A 8 18.57 20.21 5.14
CA ALA A 8 18.64 20.87 3.83
C ALA A 8 18.02 20.04 2.70
N PHE A 9 17.97 18.71 2.87
CA PHE A 9 17.32 17.78 1.93
C PHE A 9 15.81 17.75 2.12
N ILE A 10 15.36 17.80 3.37
CA ILE A 10 13.94 17.89 3.70
C ILE A 10 13.39 19.26 3.29
N ASP A 11 14.17 20.31 3.48
CA ASP A 11 13.73 21.70 3.45
C ASP A 11 14.15 22.43 2.16
N MET A 12 14.50 21.68 1.08
CA MET A 12 14.88 22.14 -0.28
C MET A 12 14.54 23.62 -0.58
N GLY A 13 15.33 24.56 -0.05
CA GLY A 13 15.11 26.00 -0.16
C GLY A 13 13.69 26.53 0.15
N GLY A 14 12.89 25.84 0.97
CA GLY A 14 11.51 26.22 1.32
C GLY A 14 10.40 25.48 0.56
N SER A 15 10.73 24.59 -0.39
CA SER A 15 9.75 23.78 -1.16
C SER A 15 9.59 22.34 -0.66
N GLY A 16 10.40 21.95 0.32
CA GLY A 16 10.39 20.64 0.97
C GLY A 16 9.02 20.08 1.37
N PRO A 17 8.17 20.85 2.07
CA PRO A 17 6.87 20.38 2.54
C PRO A 17 5.94 19.94 1.41
N PHE A 18 5.98 20.62 0.26
CA PHE A 18 5.13 20.29 -0.89
C PHE A 18 5.57 18.97 -1.55
N VAL A 19 6.89 18.79 -1.72
CA VAL A 19 7.46 17.57 -2.30
C VAL A 19 7.12 16.38 -1.39
N TRP A 20 7.55 16.44 -0.13
CA TRP A 20 7.31 15.35 0.82
C TRP A 20 5.82 15.11 1.08
N GLY A 21 4.98 16.15 1.02
CA GLY A 21 3.53 16.03 1.06
C GLY A 21 2.96 15.22 -0.10
N SER A 22 3.37 15.50 -1.33
CA SER A 22 2.94 14.72 -2.52
C SER A 22 3.43 13.28 -2.48
N TYR A 23 4.71 13.04 -2.15
CA TYR A 23 5.25 11.68 -2.01
C TYR A 23 4.56 10.91 -0.88
N GLY A 24 4.34 11.55 0.27
CA GLY A 24 3.58 10.98 1.38
C GLY A 24 2.15 10.62 0.98
N LEU A 25 1.47 11.51 0.26
CA LEU A 25 0.12 11.27 -0.25
C LEU A 25 0.09 10.09 -1.23
N SER A 26 1.05 9.99 -2.15
CA SER A 26 1.17 8.85 -3.07
C SER A 26 1.37 7.53 -2.31
N VAL A 27 2.23 7.51 -1.29
CA VAL A 27 2.44 6.32 -0.45
C VAL A 27 1.17 5.95 0.30
N VAL A 28 0.45 6.92 0.86
CA VAL A 28 -0.84 6.68 1.54
C VAL A 28 -1.85 6.06 0.57
N LEU A 29 -1.99 6.59 -0.64
CA LEU A 29 -2.89 6.03 -1.65
C LEU A 29 -2.52 4.60 -2.03
N LEU A 30 -1.23 4.31 -2.22
CA LEU A 30 -0.76 2.94 -2.50
C LEU A 30 -1.07 1.98 -1.35
N VAL A 31 -0.84 2.40 -0.11
CA VAL A 31 -1.14 1.58 1.07
C VAL A 31 -2.64 1.29 1.17
N VAL A 32 -3.49 2.30 0.94
CA VAL A 32 -4.95 2.14 0.93
C VAL A 32 -5.37 1.15 -0.15
N GLU A 33 -4.85 1.28 -1.37
CA GLU A 33 -5.16 0.36 -2.47
C GLU A 33 -4.76 -1.08 -2.15
N VAL A 34 -3.57 -1.29 -1.58
CA VAL A 34 -3.12 -2.63 -1.15
C VAL A 34 -4.02 -3.22 -0.07
N ILE A 35 -4.48 -2.41 0.89
CA ILE A 35 -5.41 -2.86 1.93
C ILE A 35 -6.75 -3.26 1.32
N LEU A 36 -7.30 -2.43 0.43
CA LEU A 36 -8.56 -2.71 -0.26
C LEU A 36 -8.46 -3.98 -1.11
N LEU A 37 -7.37 -4.14 -1.85
CA LEU A 37 -7.10 -5.31 -2.66
C LEU A 37 -7.00 -6.57 -1.81
N LYS A 38 -6.29 -6.51 -0.68
CA LYS A 38 -6.20 -7.63 0.28
C LYS A 38 -7.57 -8.02 0.83
N LYS A 39 -8.42 -7.05 1.20
CA LYS A 39 -9.79 -7.32 1.66
C LYS A 39 -10.62 -8.00 0.59
N ARG A 40 -10.52 -7.54 -0.66
CA ARG A 40 -11.22 -8.15 -1.81
C ARG A 40 -10.71 -9.55 -2.11
N ALA A 41 -9.40 -9.77 -2.08
CA ALA A 41 -8.79 -11.07 -2.29
C ALA A 41 -9.20 -12.08 -1.21
N ALA A 42 -9.30 -11.65 0.05
CA ALA A 42 -9.80 -12.48 1.14
C ALA A 42 -11.27 -12.90 0.90
N ALA A 43 -12.13 -11.97 0.48
CA ALA A 43 -13.52 -12.27 0.16
C ALA A 43 -13.66 -13.26 -1.02
N LEU A 44 -12.83 -13.11 -2.06
CA LEU A 44 -12.80 -14.04 -3.19
C LEU A 44 -12.33 -15.44 -2.80
N ARG A 45 -11.28 -15.54 -1.96
CA ARG A 45 -10.80 -16.82 -1.43
C ARG A 45 -11.89 -17.57 -0.64
N THR A 46 -12.64 -16.87 0.21
CA THR A 46 -13.75 -17.48 0.95
C THR A 46 -14.86 -17.97 0.02
N ARG A 47 -15.16 -17.24 -1.07
CA ARG A 47 -16.15 -17.65 -2.07
C ARG A 47 -15.69 -18.86 -2.88
N LEU A 48 -14.41 -18.92 -3.28
CA LEU A 48 -13.83 -20.07 -3.97
C LEU A 48 -13.75 -21.30 -3.07
N ALA A 49 -13.41 -21.14 -1.79
CA ALA A 49 -13.41 -22.22 -0.81
C ALA A 49 -14.81 -22.84 -0.62
N ARG A 50 -15.88 -22.03 -0.66
CA ARG A 50 -17.27 -22.52 -0.62
C ARG A 50 -17.72 -23.16 -1.94
N ARG A 51 -17.10 -22.82 -3.07
CA ARG A 51 -17.39 -23.36 -4.41
C ARG A 51 -16.55 -24.59 -4.79
N ARG A 52 -15.95 -25.31 -3.84
CA ARG A 52 -15.34 -26.61 -4.11
C ARG A 52 -16.34 -27.74 -3.76
N PRO A 53 -17.32 -28.08 -4.63
CA PRO A 53 -17.98 -29.37 -4.58
C PRO A 53 -16.96 -30.40 -5.04
N GLY A 54 -16.20 -30.96 -4.10
CA GLY A 54 -15.09 -31.84 -4.46
C GLY A 54 -14.63 -32.76 -3.34
N LYS A 55 -15.46 -32.97 -2.31
CA LYS A 55 -15.25 -34.00 -1.30
C LYS A 55 -16.32 -35.10 -1.32
N GLU A 56 -17.16 -35.16 -2.36
CA GLU A 56 -18.27 -36.11 -2.44
C GLU A 56 -18.06 -37.25 -3.46
N ILE A 57 -16.89 -37.34 -4.11
CA ILE A 57 -16.59 -38.42 -5.08
C ILE A 57 -15.45 -39.34 -4.59
N ALA A 58 -15.11 -39.28 -3.30
CA ALA A 58 -14.03 -40.12 -2.74
C ALA A 58 -14.23 -40.36 -1.23
N ALA A 59 -15.28 -41.08 -0.86
CA ALA A 59 -15.37 -41.85 0.38
C ALA A 59 -16.50 -42.88 0.27
#